data_AF-Q6PYB9-F1
#
_entry.id   AF-Q6PYB9-F1
#
_cell.length_a   1.000
_cell.length_b   1.000
_cell.length_c   1.000
_cell.angle_alpha   90.00
_cell.angle_beta   90.00
_cell.angle_gamma   90.00
#
_symmetry.space_group_name_H-M   'P 1'
#
loop_
_entity.id
_entity.type
_entity.pdbx_description
1 polymer ?
#
loop_
_entity_poly.entity_id
_entity_poly.type
_entity_poly.pdbx_seq_one_letter_code
_entity_poly.pdbx_strand_id
1 'polypeptide(L)'
;GRKSLNEAFQPLNITDGNSLFWIAHPGGPAIWDQVELKLALKPERLRATRQVLSEYGNMSSACVWFILDEMRKSSAKKGLKTTGEGLDGGVLLGFGPGLTVETVVLHSVST
;
A
#
# COMPACT_ATOMS: atom_id res chain seq x y z
N GLY A 1 -5.79 -7.57 -16.70
CA GLY A 1 -4.38 -7.22 -16.95
C GLY A 1 -4.13 -5.74 -16.77
N ARG A 2 -4.34 -4.90 -17.81
CA ARG A 2 -4.11 -3.44 -17.73
C ARG A 2 -5.35 -2.57 -17.49
N LYS A 3 -6.53 -3.00 -17.95
CA LYS A 3 -7.82 -2.29 -17.75
C LYS A 3 -8.25 -2.23 -16.28
N SER A 4 -8.10 -3.35 -15.56
CA SER A 4 -8.59 -3.53 -14.19
C SER A 4 -7.96 -2.62 -13.14
N LEU A 5 -6.67 -2.30 -13.24
CA LEU A 5 -6.01 -1.41 -12.28
C LEU A 5 -6.51 0.03 -12.45
N ASN A 6 -6.63 0.53 -13.70
CA ASN A 6 -7.13 1.89 -13.93
C ASN A 6 -8.59 2.03 -13.47
N GLU A 7 -9.41 1.01 -13.69
CA GLU A 7 -10.80 0.96 -13.21
C GLU A 7 -10.87 0.87 -11.68
N ALA A 8 -9.95 0.17 -11.02
CA ALA A 8 -9.91 0.10 -9.55
C ALA A 8 -9.51 1.43 -8.89
N PHE A 9 -8.67 2.23 -9.56
CA PHE A 9 -8.24 3.55 -9.04
C PHE A 9 -9.17 4.70 -9.43
N GLN A 10 -9.96 4.56 -10.49
CA GLN A 10 -10.89 5.61 -10.95
C GLN A 10 -11.85 6.11 -9.86
N PRO A 11 -12.51 5.23 -9.07
CA PRO A 11 -13.41 5.65 -7.99
C PRO A 11 -12.72 6.41 -6.86
N LEU A 12 -11.41 6.20 -6.66
CA LEU A 12 -10.67 6.78 -5.55
C LEU A 12 -10.25 8.23 -5.80
N ASN A 13 -10.39 8.72 -7.05
CA ASN A 13 -10.03 10.07 -7.46
C ASN A 13 -8.66 10.54 -6.92
N ILE A 14 -7.68 9.62 -6.87
CA ILE A 14 -6.34 9.89 -6.36
C ILE A 14 -5.62 10.73 -7.41
N THR A 15 -5.49 12.03 -7.15
CA THR A 15 -4.82 12.98 -8.04
C THR A 15 -3.30 12.99 -7.84
N ASP A 16 -2.83 12.68 -6.63
CA ASP A 16 -1.43 12.48 -6.29
C ASP A 16 -1.27 11.21 -5.44
N GLY A 17 -0.73 10.15 -6.04
CA GLY A 17 -0.45 8.91 -5.32
C GLY A 17 0.62 9.06 -4.23
N ASN A 18 1.49 10.07 -4.33
CA ASN A 18 2.57 10.28 -3.37
C ASN A 18 2.15 11.04 -2.12
N SER A 19 0.95 11.64 -2.10
CA SER A 19 0.37 12.25 -0.91
C SER A 19 -0.32 11.24 0.01
N LEU A 20 -0.34 9.95 -0.36
CA LEU A 20 -0.95 8.86 0.39
C LEU A 20 0.10 7.87 0.91
N PHE A 21 -0.19 7.25 2.06
CA PHE A 21 0.51 6.03 2.48
C PHE A 21 -0.16 4.79 1.87
N TRP A 22 0.64 3.75 1.58
CA TRP A 22 0.18 2.60 0.81
C TRP A 22 0.41 1.29 1.55
N ILE A 23 -0.66 0.48 1.65
CA ILE A 23 -0.61 -0.90 2.10
C ILE A 23 -1.04 -1.78 0.94
N ALA A 24 -0.15 -2.67 0.53
CA ALA A 24 -0.28 -3.31 -0.76
C ALA A 24 -0.13 -4.82 -0.56
N HIS A 25 -1.22 -5.58 -0.68
CA HIS A 25 -1.15 -7.05 -0.58
C HIS A 25 -0.17 -7.61 -1.64
N PRO A 26 0.88 -8.35 -1.25
CA PRO A 26 1.90 -8.82 -2.17
C PRO A 26 1.45 -10.06 -2.95
N GLY A 27 0.45 -9.90 -3.83
CA GLY A 27 0.04 -10.93 -4.78
C GLY A 27 1.15 -11.32 -5.77
N GLY A 28 2.19 -10.48 -5.91
CA GLY A 28 3.44 -10.75 -6.62
C GLY A 28 4.21 -9.46 -6.96
N PRO A 29 5.54 -9.48 -7.13
CA PRO A 29 6.35 -8.28 -7.40
C PRO A 29 5.90 -7.50 -8.65
N ALA A 30 5.55 -8.24 -9.71
CA ALA A 30 5.17 -7.66 -11.00
C ALA A 30 3.89 -6.79 -10.96
N ILE A 31 3.00 -7.01 -9.97
CA ILE A 31 1.80 -6.19 -9.79
C ILE A 31 2.20 -4.81 -9.26
N TRP A 32 3.10 -4.78 -8.29
CA TRP A 32 3.50 -3.55 -7.62
C TRP A 32 4.43 -2.70 -8.46
N ASP A 33 5.33 -3.31 -9.23
CA ASP A 33 6.14 -2.56 -10.21
C ASP A 33 5.25 -1.83 -11.23
N GLN A 34 4.13 -2.45 -11.65
CA GLN A 34 3.16 -1.80 -12.53
C GLN A 34 2.37 -0.68 -11.85
N VAL A 35 2.03 -0.81 -10.57
CA VAL A 35 1.35 0.24 -9.81
C VAL A 35 2.27 1.43 -9.57
N GLU A 36 3.52 1.18 -9.15
CA GLU A 36 4.54 2.22 -8.99
C GLU A 36 4.74 2.99 -10.29
N LEU A 37 4.89 2.28 -11.43
CA LEU A 37 5.05 2.91 -12.74
C LEU A 37 3.82 3.71 -13.16
N LYS A 38 2.60 3.17 -12.98
CA LYS A 38 1.37 3.83 -13.42
C LYS A 38 1.00 5.06 -12.62
N LEU A 39 1.22 5.01 -11.30
CA LEU A 39 0.91 6.11 -10.39
C LEU A 39 2.11 7.02 -10.12
N ALA A 40 3.25 6.75 -10.77
CA ALA A 40 4.53 7.42 -10.55
C ALA A 40 4.87 7.52 -9.05
N LEU A 41 4.66 6.42 -8.32
CA LEU A 41 4.94 6.37 -6.89
C LEU A 41 6.45 6.42 -6.69
N LYS A 42 6.88 7.22 -5.71
CA LYS A 42 8.26 7.18 -5.25
C LYS A 42 8.51 5.84 -4.55
N PRO A 43 9.71 5.24 -4.68
CA PRO A 43 10.00 3.90 -4.14
C PRO A 43 9.71 3.74 -2.65
N GLU A 44 9.82 4.81 -1.87
CA GLU A 44 9.51 4.79 -0.44
C GLU A 44 8.04 4.48 -0.13
N ARG A 45 7.10 4.75 -1.05
CA ARG A 45 5.66 4.53 -0.82
C ARG A 45 5.32 3.05 -0.62
N LEU A 46 6.05 2.14 -1.25
CA LEU A 46 5.87 0.69 -1.08
C LEU A 46 6.93 0.03 -0.20
N ARG A 47 7.73 0.82 0.55
CA ARG A 47 8.80 0.31 1.41
C ARG A 47 8.31 -0.74 2.40
N ALA A 48 7.24 -0.45 3.16
CA ALA A 48 6.70 -1.38 4.15
C ALA A 48 6.21 -2.69 3.50
N THR A 49 5.56 -2.57 2.33
CA THR A 49 5.12 -3.72 1.54
C THR A 49 6.29 -4.59 1.08
N ARG A 50 7.33 -3.96 0.50
CA ARG A 50 8.54 -4.64 0.01
C ARG A 50 9.30 -5.29 1.17
N GLN A 51 9.37 -4.65 2.33
CA GLN A 51 10.02 -5.18 3.53
C GLN A 51 9.30 -6.44 4.05
N VAL A 52 7.97 -6.39 4.24
CA VAL A 52 7.21 -7.56 4.68
C VAL A 52 7.32 -8.71 3.68
N LEU A 53 7.25 -8.43 2.38
CA LEU A 53 7.44 -9.45 1.35
C LEU A 53 8.84 -10.07 1.41
N SER A 54 9.88 -9.25 1.64
CA SER A 54 11.26 -9.73 1.76
C SER A 54 11.50 -10.59 3.00
N GLU A 55 10.87 -10.26 4.12
CA GLU A 55 11.08 -10.96 5.40
C GLU A 55 10.20 -12.20 5.54
N TYR A 56 8.96 -12.15 5.04
CA TYR A 56 7.94 -13.16 5.32
C TYR A 56 7.36 -13.85 4.07
N GLY A 57 7.68 -13.35 2.87
CA GLY A 57 7.05 -13.83 1.64
C GLY A 57 5.57 -13.46 1.53
N ASN A 58 4.86 -14.14 0.62
CA ASN A 58 3.41 -13.98 0.48
C ASN A 58 2.68 -14.89 1.47
N MET A 59 2.21 -14.30 2.58
CA MET A 59 1.38 -14.92 3.61
C MET A 59 -0.12 -14.84 3.30
N SER A 60 -0.51 -14.67 2.03
CA SER A 60 -1.90 -14.49 1.62
C SER A 60 -2.54 -13.28 2.34
N SER A 61 -3.81 -13.39 2.75
CA SER A 61 -4.58 -12.32 3.39
C SER A 61 -3.90 -11.70 4.61
N ALA A 62 -3.00 -12.42 5.30
CA ALA A 62 -2.31 -11.91 6.49
C ALA A 62 -1.31 -10.78 6.18
N CYS A 63 -0.79 -10.67 4.94
CA CYS A 63 0.25 -9.71 4.61
C CYS A 63 -0.13 -8.26 4.92
N VAL A 64 -1.38 -7.86 4.65
CA VAL A 64 -1.79 -6.45 4.84
C VAL A 64 -1.71 -6.02 6.30
N TRP A 65 -1.95 -6.95 7.24
CA TRP A 65 -1.84 -6.69 8.67
C TRP A 65 -0.38 -6.52 9.10
N PHE A 66 0.52 -7.35 8.56
CA PHE A 66 1.96 -7.22 8.82
C PHE A 66 2.52 -5.92 8.25
N ILE A 67 2.04 -5.48 7.09
CA ILE A 67 2.45 -4.22 6.47
C ILE A 67 1.97 -3.03 7.29
N LEU A 68 0.72 -3.06 7.77
CA LEU A 68 0.20 -2.06 8.71
C LEU A 68 1.03 -2.00 10.00
N ASP A 69 1.38 -3.16 10.55
CA ASP A 69 2.17 -3.28 11.77
C ASP A 69 3.61 -2.75 11.60
N GLU A 70 4.26 -3.09 10.50
CA GLU A 70 5.58 -2.54 10.15
C GLU A 70 5.50 -1.03 9.95
N MET A 71 4.53 -0.54 9.18
CA MET A 71 4.35 0.89 8.90
C MET A 71 4.20 1.72 10.18
N ARG A 72 3.29 1.33 11.08
CA ARG A 72 3.06 2.07 12.34
C ARG A 72 4.29 2.05 13.25
N LYS A 73 4.98 0.90 13.36
CA LYS A 73 6.17 0.74 14.21
C LYS A 73 7.33 1.56 13.67
N SER A 74 7.53 1.51 12.35
CA SER A 74 8.57 2.28 11.65
C SER A 74 8.33 3.78 11.79
N SER A 75 7.07 4.23 11.68
CA SER A 75 6.70 5.64 11.84
C SER A 75 6.98 6.15 13.25
N ALA A 76 6.57 5.40 14.28
CA ALA A 76 6.86 5.74 15.67
C ALA A 76 8.37 5.76 15.97
N LYS A 77 9.12 4.74 15.51
CA LYS A 77 10.57 4.65 15.70
C LYS A 77 11.33 5.82 15.07
N LYS A 78 10.82 6.35 13.95
CA LYS A 78 11.41 7.49 13.23
C LYS A 78 10.91 8.85 13.72
N GLY A 79 9.98 8.89 14.68
CA GLY A 79 9.38 10.13 15.16
C GLY A 79 8.58 10.89 14.09
N LEU A 80 7.94 10.16 13.16
CA LEU A 80 7.06 10.78 12.17
C LEU A 80 5.76 11.26 12.82
N LYS A 81 5.06 12.21 12.21
CA LYS A 81 3.87 12.83 12.82
C LYS A 81 2.68 11.89 13.00
N THR A 82 2.58 10.86 12.16
CA THR A 82 1.42 9.97 12.09
C THR A 82 1.84 8.52 11.90
N THR A 83 0.95 7.58 12.24
CA THR A 83 1.14 6.14 12.04
C THR A 83 1.24 5.74 10.57
N GLY A 84 0.80 6.61 9.66
CA GLY A 84 0.82 6.45 8.20
C GLY A 84 2.00 7.17 7.55
N GLU A 85 3.21 6.98 8.08
CA GLU A 85 4.45 7.58 7.53
C GLU A 85 4.45 9.11 7.49
N GLY A 86 3.77 9.77 8.43
CA GLY A 86 3.64 11.22 8.48
C GLY A 86 2.60 11.83 7.53
N LEU A 87 1.80 10.98 6.87
CA LEU A 87 0.69 11.38 6.01
C LEU A 87 -0.65 11.09 6.70
N ASP A 88 -1.68 11.86 6.34
CA ASP A 88 -3.02 11.73 6.94
C ASP A 88 -3.86 10.65 6.27
N GLY A 89 -3.87 10.62 4.92
CA GLY A 89 -4.65 9.67 4.14
C GLY A 89 -3.82 8.51 3.60
N GLY A 90 -4.45 7.35 3.46
CA GLY A 90 -3.83 6.18 2.85
C GLY A 90 -4.80 5.22 2.22
N VAL A 91 -4.25 4.28 1.47
CA VAL A 91 -4.99 3.25 0.75
C VAL A 91 -4.40 1.88 1.04
N LEU A 92 -5.28 0.93 1.33
CA LEU A 92 -4.98 -0.49 1.38
C LEU A 92 -5.60 -1.17 0.17
N LEU A 93 -4.81 -1.99 -0.52
CA LEU A 93 -5.23 -2.78 -1.67
C LEU A 93 -5.04 -4.27 -1.44
N GLY A 94 -6.10 -5.04 -1.66
CA GLY A 94 -6.10 -6.50 -1.71
C GLY A 94 -6.32 -6.99 -3.14
N PHE A 95 -5.62 -8.05 -3.54
CA PHE A 95 -5.83 -8.72 -4.84
C PHE A 95 -6.20 -10.18 -4.63
N GLY A 96 -7.35 -10.60 -5.15
CA GLY A 96 -7.86 -11.97 -5.03
C GLY A 96 -8.10 -12.68 -6.38
N PRO A 97 -8.44 -13.98 -6.35
CA PRO A 97 -8.76 -14.75 -7.56
C PRO A 97 -9.86 -14.11 -8.41
N GLY A 98 -9.82 -14.34 -9.73
CA GLY A 98 -10.81 -13.79 -10.66
C GLY A 98 -10.65 -12.30 -10.99
N LEU A 99 -9.55 -11.68 -10.53
CA LEU A 99 -9.23 -10.23 -10.62
C LEU A 99 -10.12 -9.35 -9.74
N THR A 100 -10.37 -9.82 -8.51
CA THR A 100 -11.00 -8.99 -7.48
C THR A 100 -9.95 -8.02 -6.91
N VAL A 101 -10.29 -6.73 -6.87
CA VAL A 101 -9.52 -5.71 -6.18
C VAL A 101 -10.34 -5.22 -5.01
N GLU A 102 -9.82 -5.40 -3.81
CA GLU A 102 -10.37 -4.80 -2.60
C GLU A 102 -9.63 -3.51 -2.32
N THR A 103 -10.37 -2.46 -1.95
CA THR A 103 -9.79 -1.16 -1.60
C THR A 103 -10.38 -0.65 -0.30
N VAL A 104 -9.52 -0.25 0.62
CA VAL A 104 -9.90 0.41 1.87
C VAL A 104 -9.18 1.74 1.94
N VAL A 105 -9.94 2.82 2.18
CA VAL A 105 -9.38 4.14 2.50
C VAL A 105 -9.13 4.20 4.00
N LEU A 106 -7.97 4.69 4.38
CA LEU A 106 -7.50 4.77 5.75
C LEU A 106 -7.18 6.23 6.09
N HIS A 107 -7.43 6.58 7.36
CA HIS A 107 -6.93 7.80 7.96
C HIS A 107 -5.95 7.41 9.07
N SER A 108 -4.78 8.04 9.09
CA SER A 108 -3.78 7.79 10.12
C SER A 108 -4.16 8.47 11.44
N VAL A 109 -3.39 8.19 12.49
CA VAL A 109 -3.49 8.87 13.78
C VAL A 109 -2.10 9.31 14.21
N SER A 110 -2.01 10.23 15.16
CA SER A 110 -0.72 10.63 15.75
C SER A 110 0.00 9.43 16.37
N THR A 111 1.33 9.36 16.19
CA THR A 111 2.21 8.35 16.82
C THR A 111 2.52 8.65 18.26
#